data_AF-A0A528LBT5-F1
#
_entry.id   AF-A0A528LBT5-F1
#
_cell.length_a   1.000
_cell.length_b   1.000
_cell.length_c   1.000
_cell.angle_alpha   90.00
_cell.angle_beta   90.00
_cell.angle_gamma   90.00
#
_symmetry.space_group_name_H-M   'P 1'
#
loop_
_entity.id
_entity.type
_entity.pdbx_description
1 polymer ?
#
loop_
_entity_poly.entity_id
_entity_poly.type
_entity_poly.pdbx_seq_one_letter_code
_entity_poly.pdbx_strand_id
1 'polypeptide(L)'
;MSNRKGIGGHHSARANTEVWLTPPDLLQALGGPETFALDPCAALGQPWPTARAHFTIEDDGLAQPWQGRVWLNPPYTSGVIGKWLGKLATHGDGIALTFARTETEAFHRTVWEQCDALLFLEGRLFFHVAEAQTFNQGGRDIFVPKGGRAPANGGAPSVLCAYGADCADILAESGLKGSFVPLRLRVLTFGFETVGTWVEEVLALIAGRNEPVTLDWLYRKLAGSPKARRNPNWKAKVRQTLQRGPFEALGGGVWQAATL
;
A
#
# COMPACT_ATOMS: atom_id res chain seq x y z
N MET A 1 34.43 -22.94 18.07
CA MET A 1 33.44 -23.15 16.99
C MET A 1 32.68 -21.85 16.80
N SER A 2 32.75 -21.27 15.60
CA SER A 2 32.20 -19.96 15.26
C SER A 2 30.68 -20.03 15.21
N ASN A 3 30.02 -19.39 16.19
CA ASN A 3 28.57 -19.32 16.28
C ASN A 3 28.06 -18.21 15.34
N ARG A 4 28.08 -18.48 14.03
CA ARG A 4 27.46 -17.58 13.04
C ARG A 4 25.95 -17.62 13.23
N LYS A 5 25.43 -16.64 13.97
CA LYS A 5 24.01 -16.37 14.11
C LYS A 5 23.45 -15.93 12.75
N GLY A 6 22.62 -16.77 12.14
CA GLY A 6 21.84 -16.41 10.95
C GLY A 6 20.75 -15.38 11.29
N ILE A 7 20.10 -14.86 10.24
CA ILE A 7 19.04 -13.83 10.27
C ILE A 7 17.86 -14.13 11.22
N GLY A 8 17.73 -15.35 11.75
CA GLY A 8 16.70 -15.75 12.72
C GLY A 8 17.20 -16.06 14.15
N GLY A 9 18.50 -15.96 14.44
CA GLY A 9 19.09 -16.36 15.72
C GLY A 9 18.78 -15.47 16.93
N HIS A 10 17.94 -14.45 16.75
CA HIS A 10 17.50 -13.53 17.80
C HIS A 10 16.08 -13.80 18.31
N HIS A 11 15.34 -14.74 17.72
CA HIS A 11 14.11 -15.23 18.32
C HIS A 11 14.46 -16.37 19.28
N SER A 12 14.70 -16.06 20.56
CA SER A 12 14.79 -17.11 21.57
C SER A 12 13.48 -17.89 21.57
N ALA A 13 13.57 -19.22 21.44
CA ALA A 13 12.43 -20.14 21.58
C ALA A 13 11.79 -20.12 22.98
N ARG A 14 12.32 -19.32 23.91
CA ARG A 14 11.61 -18.89 25.11
C ARG A 14 10.70 -17.72 24.73
N ALA A 15 9.46 -18.04 24.40
CA ALA A 15 8.36 -17.10 24.31
C ALA A 15 8.10 -16.48 25.70
N ASN A 16 8.88 -15.47 26.06
CA ASN A 16 8.28 -14.37 26.79
C ASN A 16 7.63 -13.47 25.73
N THR A 17 6.37 -13.21 25.95
CA THR A 17 5.43 -12.36 25.21
C THR A 17 5.95 -10.92 25.05
N GLU A 18 6.99 -10.70 24.25
CA GLU A 18 7.45 -9.35 23.91
C GLU A 18 6.50 -8.76 22.86
N VAL A 19 5.53 -7.98 23.34
CA VAL A 19 4.63 -7.18 22.51
C VAL A 19 5.39 -5.95 22.02
N TRP A 20 5.58 -5.86 20.71
CA TRP A 20 6.32 -4.79 20.05
C TRP A 20 5.35 -3.76 19.46
N LEU A 21 5.45 -2.52 19.94
CA LEU A 21 4.61 -1.42 19.47
C LEU A 21 5.15 -0.81 18.18
N THR A 22 4.23 -0.48 17.28
CA THR A 22 4.52 0.26 16.05
C THR A 22 5.08 1.66 16.39
N PRO A 23 6.17 2.10 15.75
CA PRO A 23 6.68 3.46 15.92
C PRO A 23 5.62 4.52 15.56
N PRO A 24 5.40 5.55 16.40
CA PRO A 24 4.42 6.61 16.12
C PRO A 24 4.65 7.28 14.76
N ASP A 25 5.90 7.60 14.44
CA ASP A 25 6.25 8.29 13.18
C ASP A 25 5.90 7.46 11.93
N LEU A 26 5.96 6.13 12.04
CA LEU A 26 5.54 5.23 10.96
C LEU A 26 4.03 5.34 10.74
N LEU A 27 3.23 5.34 11.81
CA LEU A 27 1.78 5.51 11.72
C LEU A 27 1.41 6.89 11.18
N GLN A 28 2.08 7.95 11.64
CA GLN A 28 1.82 9.32 11.16
C GLN A 28 2.11 9.47 9.67
N ALA A 29 3.17 8.84 9.16
CA ALA A 29 3.46 8.81 7.73
C ALA A 29 2.37 8.10 6.90
N LEU A 30 1.58 7.22 7.53
CA LEU A 30 0.43 6.55 6.92
C LEU A 30 -0.90 7.30 7.15
N GLY A 31 -0.83 8.56 7.58
CA GLY A 31 -1.99 9.42 7.86
C GLY A 31 -2.47 9.39 9.31
N GLY A 32 -1.78 8.66 10.18
CA GLY A 32 -2.08 8.59 11.61
C GLY A 32 -3.18 7.58 11.98
N PRO A 33 -3.48 7.45 13.28
CA PRO A 33 -4.44 6.45 13.78
C PRO A 33 -5.87 6.69 13.29
N GLU A 34 -6.24 7.93 12.94
CA GLU A 34 -7.57 8.24 12.41
C GLU A 34 -7.80 7.67 11.00
N THR A 35 -6.74 7.33 10.26
CA THR A 35 -6.85 6.66 8.95
C THR A 35 -7.43 5.26 9.09
N PHE A 36 -7.21 4.59 10.22
CA PHE A 36 -7.56 3.19 10.43
C PHE A 36 -8.78 3.08 11.33
N ALA A 37 -9.75 2.28 10.90
CA ALA A 37 -10.93 1.99 11.70
C ALA A 37 -10.60 1.03 12.85
N LEU A 38 -9.73 0.04 12.60
CA LEU A 38 -9.46 -1.04 13.53
C LEU A 38 -7.98 -1.45 13.55
N ASP A 39 -7.43 -1.65 14.74
CA ASP A 39 -6.23 -2.45 14.99
C ASP A 39 -6.62 -3.70 15.79
N PRO A 40 -6.62 -4.89 15.17
CA PRO A 40 -7.07 -6.11 15.83
C PRO A 40 -5.95 -6.81 16.63
N CYS A 41 -4.76 -6.20 16.72
CA CYS A 41 -3.57 -6.74 17.38
C CYS A 41 -2.98 -5.75 18.41
N ALA A 42 -3.82 -4.88 18.95
CA ALA A 42 -3.39 -3.83 19.86
C ALA A 42 -2.80 -4.41 21.16
N ALA A 43 -1.80 -3.71 21.70
CA ALA A 43 -1.24 -4.07 23.00
C ALA A 43 -2.15 -3.55 24.13
N LEU A 44 -2.23 -4.30 25.23
CA LEU A 44 -2.91 -3.85 26.43
C LEU A 44 -2.27 -2.56 26.94
N GLY A 45 -3.11 -1.52 27.09
CA GLY A 45 -2.68 -0.22 27.60
C GLY A 45 -1.59 0.45 26.76
N GLN A 46 -1.58 0.27 25.43
CA GLN A 46 -0.60 0.93 24.57
C GLN A 46 -0.64 2.47 24.75
N PRO A 47 0.53 3.13 24.78
CA PRO A 47 0.67 4.56 25.10
C PRO A 47 0.12 5.51 24.02
N TRP A 48 -0.08 5.05 22.78
CA TRP A 48 -0.70 5.82 21.71
C TRP A 48 -1.64 4.94 20.88
N PRO A 49 -2.71 5.49 20.30
CA PRO A 49 -3.58 4.74 19.42
C PRO A 49 -2.89 4.46 18.08
N THR A 50 -3.22 3.31 17.50
CA THR A 50 -2.85 2.86 16.15
C THR A 50 -4.01 2.92 15.16
N ALA A 51 -5.24 3.01 15.67
CA ALA A 51 -6.51 3.02 14.95
C ALA A 51 -7.59 3.68 15.83
N ARG A 52 -8.81 3.86 15.32
CA ARG A 52 -9.95 4.37 16.10
C ARG A 52 -10.54 3.35 17.08
N ALA A 53 -10.46 2.06 16.75
CA ALA A 53 -10.87 0.96 17.60
C ALA A 53 -9.77 -0.11 17.69
N HIS A 54 -9.78 -0.87 18.77
CA HIS A 54 -8.73 -1.81 19.11
C HIS A 54 -9.32 -3.12 19.62
N PHE A 55 -8.75 -4.25 19.17
CA PHE A 55 -8.84 -5.51 19.89
C PHE A 55 -7.49 -5.84 20.48
N THR A 56 -7.53 -6.40 21.68
CA THR A 56 -6.35 -6.83 22.42
C THR A 56 -6.28 -8.35 22.46
N ILE A 57 -5.28 -8.87 23.17
CA ILE A 57 -5.18 -10.31 23.43
C ILE A 57 -6.39 -10.85 24.20
N GLU A 58 -7.07 -10.03 25.01
CA GLU A 58 -8.24 -10.43 25.79
C GLU A 58 -9.49 -10.63 24.92
N ASP A 59 -9.54 -9.95 23.77
CA ASP A 59 -10.67 -10.01 22.84
C ASP A 59 -10.54 -11.15 21.81
N ASP A 60 -9.36 -11.78 21.70
CA ASP A 60 -9.00 -12.63 20.56
C ASP A 60 -9.33 -11.94 19.22
N GLY A 61 -8.60 -10.87 18.90
CA GLY A 61 -8.87 -10.05 17.69
C GLY A 61 -8.87 -10.84 16.38
N LEU A 62 -8.28 -12.05 16.33
CA LEU A 62 -8.34 -12.92 15.16
C LEU A 62 -9.72 -13.59 15.01
N ALA A 63 -10.44 -13.84 16.11
CA ALA A 63 -11.80 -14.38 16.10
C ALA A 63 -12.86 -13.29 15.87
N GLN A 64 -12.56 -12.03 16.17
CA GLN A 64 -13.52 -10.93 16.07
C GLN A 64 -13.89 -10.52 14.63
N PRO A 65 -15.09 -9.99 14.37
CA PRO A 65 -15.41 -9.38 13.08
C PRO A 65 -14.58 -8.11 12.85
N TRP A 66 -14.06 -7.93 11.64
CA TRP A 66 -13.29 -6.73 11.25
C TRP A 66 -14.16 -5.82 10.40
N GLN A 67 -14.09 -4.51 10.62
CA GLN A 67 -14.86 -3.51 9.89
C GLN A 67 -14.01 -2.28 9.59
N GLY A 68 -14.17 -1.73 8.38
CA GLY A 68 -13.40 -0.60 7.88
C GLY A 68 -11.91 -0.92 7.67
N ARG A 69 -11.11 0.11 7.42
CA ARG A 69 -9.68 -0.04 7.14
C ARG A 69 -8.90 -0.53 8.34
N VAL A 70 -8.13 -1.60 8.16
CA VAL A 70 -7.37 -2.24 9.24
C VAL A 70 -5.90 -1.78 9.24
N TRP A 71 -5.38 -1.40 10.41
CA TRP A 71 -3.94 -1.43 10.68
C TRP A 71 -3.60 -2.77 11.31
N LEU A 72 -2.61 -3.49 10.78
CA LEU A 72 -2.24 -4.81 11.30
C LEU A 72 -0.74 -4.87 11.61
N ASN A 73 -0.40 -4.83 12.89
CA ASN A 73 0.93 -5.17 13.39
C ASN A 73 0.83 -6.45 14.25
N PRO A 74 0.79 -7.64 13.62
CA PRO A 74 0.43 -8.87 14.30
C PRO A 74 1.62 -9.44 15.11
N PRO A 75 1.36 -10.38 16.03
CA PRO A 75 2.42 -11.15 16.67
C PRO A 75 3.31 -11.87 15.65
N TYR A 76 4.63 -11.67 15.76
CA TYR A 76 5.63 -12.19 14.81
C TYR A 76 6.01 -13.67 15.02
N THR A 77 5.33 -14.37 15.93
CA THR A 77 5.63 -15.77 16.24
C THR A 77 5.34 -16.68 15.05
N SER A 78 6.23 -17.64 14.79
CA SER A 78 6.06 -18.62 13.71
C SER A 78 4.75 -19.39 13.88
N GLY A 79 3.94 -19.48 12.82
CA GLY A 79 2.72 -20.29 12.76
C GLY A 79 1.41 -19.52 12.96
N VAL A 80 1.43 -18.28 13.47
CA VAL A 80 0.21 -17.45 13.60
C VAL A 80 0.16 -16.32 12.58
N ILE A 81 1.30 -15.81 12.13
CA ILE A 81 1.39 -14.68 11.18
C ILE A 81 0.56 -14.89 9.92
N GLY A 82 0.59 -16.10 9.34
CA GLY A 82 -0.16 -16.42 8.13
C GLY A 82 -1.68 -16.35 8.31
N LYS A 83 -2.20 -16.62 9.51
CA LYS A 83 -3.64 -16.51 9.79
C LYS A 83 -4.09 -15.04 9.80
N TRP A 84 -3.30 -14.17 10.43
CA TRP A 84 -3.55 -12.73 10.46
C TRP A 84 -3.49 -12.11 9.06
N LEU A 85 -2.41 -12.39 8.32
CA LEU A 85 -2.26 -11.89 6.95
C LEU A 85 -3.33 -12.46 6.01
N GLY A 86 -3.68 -13.75 6.15
CA GLY A 86 -4.75 -14.37 5.36
C GLY A 86 -6.13 -13.76 5.66
N LYS A 87 -6.40 -13.41 6.91
CA LYS A 87 -7.62 -12.71 7.28
C LYS A 87 -7.65 -11.29 6.71
N LEU A 88 -6.55 -10.55 6.75
CA LEU A 88 -6.47 -9.22 6.13
C LEU A 88 -6.60 -9.30 4.60
N ALA A 89 -6.00 -10.30 3.97
CA ALA A 89 -6.16 -10.57 2.55
C ALA A 89 -7.63 -10.82 2.16
N THR A 90 -8.35 -11.58 2.99
CA THR A 90 -9.79 -11.82 2.80
C THR A 90 -10.62 -10.55 3.04
N HIS A 91 -10.22 -9.73 4.01
CA HIS A 91 -10.87 -8.47 4.36
C HIS A 91 -10.70 -7.40 3.26
N GLY A 92 -9.53 -7.32 2.65
CA GLY A 92 -9.29 -6.52 1.43
C GLY A 92 -9.15 -5.01 1.62
N ASP A 93 -9.20 -4.49 2.85
CA ASP A 93 -9.00 -3.07 3.18
C ASP A 93 -8.13 -2.90 4.42
N GLY A 94 -6.82 -2.74 4.22
CA GLY A 94 -5.90 -2.42 5.29
C GLY A 94 -4.42 -2.55 4.94
N ILE A 95 -3.58 -2.21 5.91
CA ILE A 95 -2.12 -2.24 5.79
C ILE A 95 -1.56 -3.13 6.89
N ALA A 96 -0.77 -4.14 6.51
CA ALA A 96 -0.01 -4.96 7.44
C ALA A 96 1.45 -4.54 7.50
N LEU A 97 2.02 -4.52 8.70
CA LEU A 97 3.46 -4.47 8.94
C LEU A 97 3.98 -5.87 9.26
N THR A 98 4.83 -6.41 8.39
CA THR A 98 5.44 -7.73 8.60
C THR A 98 6.92 -7.74 8.23
N PHE A 99 7.60 -8.86 8.48
CA PHE A 99 8.94 -9.06 7.98
C PHE A 99 8.92 -9.55 6.53
N ALA A 100 9.86 -9.04 5.72
CA ALA A 100 10.03 -9.40 4.32
C ALA A 100 10.62 -10.81 4.14
N ARG A 101 9.91 -11.83 4.61
CA ARG A 101 10.24 -13.26 4.43
C ARG A 101 9.63 -13.78 3.15
N THR A 102 10.10 -13.20 2.04
CA THR A 102 9.51 -13.32 0.70
C THR A 102 9.43 -14.74 0.16
N GLU A 103 10.19 -15.66 0.73
CA GLU A 103 10.30 -17.07 0.37
C GLU A 103 9.30 -17.99 1.10
N THR A 104 8.66 -17.51 2.16
CA THR A 104 7.78 -18.36 2.97
C THR A 104 6.42 -18.55 2.32
N GLU A 105 5.81 -19.72 2.49
CA GLU A 105 4.48 -20.01 1.97
C GLU A 105 3.44 -18.96 2.40
N ALA A 106 3.48 -18.54 3.67
CA ALA A 106 2.59 -17.50 4.17
C ALA A 106 2.76 -16.20 3.37
N PHE A 107 3.99 -15.77 3.10
CA PHE A 107 4.24 -14.56 2.31
C PHE A 107 3.77 -14.73 0.87
N HIS A 108 4.04 -15.88 0.22
CA HIS A 108 3.52 -16.14 -1.12
C HIS A 108 2.00 -16.06 -1.19
N ARG A 109 1.30 -16.82 -0.35
CA ARG A 109 -0.16 -16.96 -0.41
C ARG A 109 -0.92 -15.73 0.04
N THR A 110 -0.38 -14.98 1.00
CA THR A 110 -1.11 -13.87 1.62
C THR A 110 -0.58 -12.50 1.24
N VAL A 111 0.62 -12.41 0.66
CA VAL A 111 1.23 -11.14 0.27
C VAL A 111 1.41 -11.07 -1.24
N TRP A 112 2.25 -11.93 -1.83
CA TRP A 112 2.50 -11.88 -3.29
C TRP A 112 1.23 -12.09 -4.12
N GLU A 113 0.38 -13.04 -3.74
CA GLU A 113 -0.85 -13.35 -4.46
C GLU A 113 -2.00 -12.38 -4.18
N GLN A 114 -1.97 -11.67 -3.03
CA GLN A 114 -3.17 -11.00 -2.48
C GLN A 114 -3.06 -9.48 -2.31
N CYS A 115 -1.87 -8.93 -2.09
CA CYS A 115 -1.68 -7.49 -1.91
C CYS A 115 -1.86 -6.72 -3.22
N ASP A 116 -2.28 -5.46 -3.11
CA ASP A 116 -2.29 -4.51 -4.22
C ASP A 116 -0.91 -3.84 -4.37
N ALA A 117 -0.21 -3.55 -3.26
CA ALA A 117 1.13 -2.97 -3.28
C ALA A 117 1.94 -3.29 -2.02
N LEU A 118 3.26 -3.12 -2.13
CA LEU A 118 4.23 -3.23 -1.04
C LEU A 118 5.06 -1.96 -0.91
N LEU A 119 5.52 -1.68 0.31
CA LEU A 119 6.59 -0.72 0.56
C LEU A 119 7.68 -1.38 1.42
N PHE A 120 8.81 -1.68 0.79
CA PHE A 120 10.00 -2.18 1.48
C PHE A 120 10.74 -0.99 2.09
N LEU A 121 10.84 -0.95 3.41
CA LEU A 121 11.44 0.18 4.11
C LEU A 121 12.96 0.20 3.97
N GLU A 122 13.52 1.40 3.80
CA GLU A 122 14.97 1.62 3.86
C GLU A 122 15.44 1.56 5.33
N GLY A 123 16.28 0.58 5.65
CA GLY A 123 16.75 0.34 7.01
C GLY A 123 15.82 -0.53 7.85
N ARG A 124 16.21 -0.79 9.10
CA ARG A 124 15.43 -1.63 10.03
C ARG A 124 14.71 -0.77 11.04
N LEU A 125 13.42 -1.07 11.26
CA LEU A 125 12.62 -0.38 12.25
C LEU A 125 13.13 -0.62 13.67
N PHE A 126 13.03 0.41 14.49
CA PHE A 126 13.17 0.30 15.94
C PHE A 126 11.76 0.34 16.55
N PHE A 127 11.30 -0.79 17.07
CA PHE A 127 10.01 -0.89 17.74
C PHE A 127 10.06 -0.25 19.13
N HIS A 128 8.88 -0.07 19.73
CA HIS A 128 8.75 0.42 21.11
C HIS A 128 8.21 -0.67 22.02
N VAL A 129 8.45 -0.54 23.31
CA VAL A 129 8.04 -1.52 24.32
C VAL A 129 6.64 -1.22 24.84
N ALA A 130 5.79 -2.25 24.98
CA ALA A 130 4.46 -2.11 25.56
C ALA A 130 4.49 -1.81 27.06
N GLU A 131 5.52 -2.32 27.76
CA GLU A 131 5.75 -2.11 29.19
C GLU A 131 7.22 -1.75 29.44
N ALA A 132 7.52 -1.17 30.61
CA ALA A 132 8.90 -0.83 30.96
C ALA A 132 9.77 -2.10 31.00
N GLN A 133 10.94 -2.05 30.37
CA GLN A 133 11.83 -3.21 30.24
C GLN A 133 13.30 -2.78 30.29
N THR A 134 14.14 -3.64 30.87
CA THR A 134 15.59 -3.48 30.85
C THR A 134 16.21 -4.42 29.81
N PHE A 135 17.01 -3.86 28.91
CA PHE A 135 17.73 -4.58 27.87
C PHE A 135 19.20 -4.70 28.22
N ASN A 136 19.81 -5.87 27.99
CA ASN A 136 21.25 -6.01 28.03
C ASN A 136 21.83 -5.84 26.62
N GLN A 137 22.64 -4.80 26.39
CA GLN A 137 23.29 -4.55 25.12
C GLN A 137 24.77 -4.28 25.34
N GLY A 138 25.62 -5.16 24.79
CA GLY A 138 27.08 -5.05 24.95
C GLY A 138 27.53 -5.14 26.41
N GLY A 139 26.83 -5.92 27.25
CA GLY A 139 27.14 -6.07 28.67
C GLY A 139 26.70 -4.90 29.55
N ARG A 140 25.93 -3.95 29.02
CA ARG A 140 25.33 -2.85 29.78
C ARG A 140 23.81 -3.00 29.82
N ASP A 141 23.24 -2.73 30.98
CA ASP A 141 21.80 -2.68 31.17
C ASP A 141 21.27 -1.31 30.77
N ILE A 142 20.25 -1.29 29.92
CA ILE A 142 19.59 -0.11 29.38
C ILE A 142 18.11 -0.20 29.79
N PHE A 143 17.69 0.67 30.70
CA PHE A 143 16.30 0.80 31.08
C PHE A 143 15.53 1.57 30.00
N VAL A 144 14.40 1.02 29.55
CA VAL A 144 13.48 1.65 28.61
C VAL A 144 12.11 1.75 29.27
N PRO A 145 11.55 2.96 29.43
CA PRO A 145 10.21 3.11 30.01
C PRO A 145 9.13 2.59 29.04
N LYS A 146 7.91 2.39 29.55
CA LYS A 146 6.74 2.07 28.72
C LYS A 146 6.60 3.05 27.56
N GLY A 147 6.39 2.51 26.35
CA GLY A 147 6.34 3.30 25.12
C GLY A 147 7.68 3.81 24.63
N GLY A 148 8.79 3.49 25.30
CA GLY A 148 10.13 3.87 24.89
C GLY A 148 10.63 3.03 23.72
N ARG A 149 11.50 3.63 22.90
CA ARG A 149 12.13 2.96 21.76
C ARG A 149 13.13 1.91 22.24
N ALA A 150 13.06 0.71 21.69
CA ALA A 150 14.03 -0.33 21.98
C ALA A 150 15.46 0.08 21.55
N PRO A 151 16.50 -0.38 22.26
CA PRO A 151 17.90 -0.03 21.91
C PRO A 151 18.43 -0.81 20.70
N ALA A 152 17.74 -1.88 20.28
CA ALA A 152 18.04 -2.64 19.08
C ALA A 152 16.91 -2.50 18.05
N ASN A 153 17.25 -2.58 16.77
CA ASN A 153 16.24 -2.69 15.71
C ASN A 153 15.59 -4.08 15.69
N GLY A 154 14.49 -4.23 14.94
CA GLY A 154 13.70 -5.46 14.87
C GLY A 154 14.40 -6.70 14.29
N GLY A 155 15.71 -6.64 13.97
CA GLY A 155 16.53 -7.79 13.58
C GLY A 155 16.28 -8.31 12.16
N ALA A 156 15.12 -8.01 11.57
CA ALA A 156 14.69 -8.44 10.24
C ALA A 156 14.24 -7.26 9.37
N PRO A 157 14.31 -7.38 8.02
CA PRO A 157 13.79 -6.38 7.11
C PRO A 157 12.26 -6.27 7.24
N SER A 158 11.75 -5.04 7.33
CA SER A 158 10.31 -4.77 7.45
C SER A 158 9.71 -4.38 6.11
N VAL A 159 8.47 -4.78 5.87
CA VAL A 159 7.68 -4.41 4.69
C VAL A 159 6.26 -4.06 5.12
N LEU A 160 5.73 -3.00 4.53
CA LEU A 160 4.31 -2.68 4.60
C LEU A 160 3.59 -3.31 3.42
N CYS A 161 2.50 -4.01 3.70
CA CYS A 161 1.70 -4.75 2.74
C CYS A 161 0.31 -4.12 2.65
N ALA A 162 -0.04 -3.52 1.52
CA ALA A 162 -1.35 -2.91 1.31
C ALA A 162 -2.33 -3.88 0.64
N TYR A 163 -3.51 -4.00 1.25
CA TYR A 163 -4.67 -4.71 0.74
C TYR A 163 -5.74 -3.66 0.43
N GLY A 164 -6.14 -3.56 -0.84
CA GLY A 164 -7.02 -2.51 -1.34
C GLY A 164 -6.28 -1.35 -2.00
N ALA A 165 -6.91 -0.72 -3.00
CA ALA A 165 -6.33 0.36 -3.80
C ALA A 165 -6.00 1.60 -2.94
N ASP A 166 -6.93 2.05 -2.12
CA ASP A 166 -6.73 3.21 -1.25
C ASP A 166 -5.56 3.00 -0.27
N CYS A 167 -5.36 1.76 0.21
CA CYS A 167 -4.21 1.44 1.06
C CYS A 167 -2.89 1.45 0.28
N ALA A 168 -2.91 1.07 -1.00
CA ALA A 168 -1.74 1.19 -1.87
C ALA A 168 -1.38 2.66 -2.13
N ASP A 169 -2.38 3.52 -2.32
CA ASP A 169 -2.19 4.97 -2.48
C ASP A 169 -1.59 5.59 -1.20
N ILE A 170 -2.06 5.18 -0.02
CA ILE A 170 -1.45 5.59 1.26
C ILE A 170 0.04 5.22 1.30
N LEU A 171 0.41 4.00 0.89
CA LEU A 171 1.82 3.61 0.88
C LEU A 171 2.64 4.46 -0.11
N ALA A 172 2.11 4.71 -1.31
CA ALA A 172 2.77 5.50 -2.33
C ALA A 172 2.99 6.97 -1.91
N GLU A 173 2.05 7.54 -1.17
CA GLU A 173 2.07 8.95 -0.74
C GLU A 173 2.73 9.16 0.64
N SER A 174 3.03 8.08 1.37
CA SER A 174 3.51 8.15 2.76
C SER A 174 4.82 8.92 2.98
N GLY A 175 5.64 9.09 1.93
CA GLY A 175 6.96 9.70 2.02
C GLY A 175 7.98 8.88 2.83
N LEU A 176 7.62 7.67 3.26
CA LEU A 176 8.54 6.75 3.94
C LEU A 176 9.66 6.34 2.98
N LYS A 177 10.90 6.38 3.47
CA LYS A 177 12.06 5.94 2.69
C LYS A 177 11.99 4.45 2.42
N GLY A 178 12.14 4.07 1.16
CA GLY A 178 12.02 2.68 0.75
C GLY A 178 11.75 2.52 -0.73
N SER A 179 11.41 1.30 -1.11
CA SER A 179 11.01 0.93 -2.47
C SER A 179 9.55 0.53 -2.49
N PHE A 180 8.73 1.34 -3.15
CA PHE A 180 7.33 1.03 -3.44
C PHE A 180 7.25 0.05 -4.62
N VAL A 181 6.45 -1.01 -4.47
CA VAL A 181 6.27 -2.06 -5.48
C VAL A 181 4.77 -2.27 -5.68
N PRO A 182 4.18 -1.77 -6.78
CA PRO A 182 2.81 -2.11 -7.13
C PRO A 182 2.76 -3.58 -7.61
N LEU A 183 1.94 -4.41 -6.97
CA LEU A 183 1.79 -5.83 -7.33
C LEU A 183 0.59 -6.07 -8.23
N ARG A 184 -0.46 -5.28 -7.99
CA ARG A 184 -1.60 -5.21 -8.88
C ARG A 184 -1.54 -3.86 -9.54
N LEU A 185 -1.06 -3.86 -10.78
CA LEU A 185 -1.42 -2.80 -11.69
C LEU A 185 -2.92 -2.91 -11.88
N ARG A 186 -3.69 -2.22 -11.03
CA ARG A 186 -4.93 -1.67 -11.53
C ARG A 186 -4.46 -0.79 -12.66
N VAL A 187 -4.70 -1.24 -13.90
CA VAL A 187 -4.80 -0.32 -15.00
C VAL A 187 -5.74 0.73 -14.44
N LEU A 188 -5.18 1.88 -14.08
CA LEU A 188 -5.96 3.06 -13.90
C LEU A 188 -6.63 3.19 -15.25
N THR A 189 -7.85 2.71 -15.33
CA THR A 189 -8.85 3.15 -16.26
C THR A 189 -9.18 4.59 -15.90
N PHE A 190 -8.17 5.46 -15.83
CA PHE A 190 -8.24 6.76 -16.45
C PHE A 190 -8.44 6.52 -17.96
N GLY A 191 -9.63 6.00 -18.30
CA GLY A 191 -10.14 5.86 -19.64
C GLY A 191 -9.42 4.89 -20.57
N PHE A 192 -9.04 3.67 -20.13
CA PHE A 192 -8.66 2.60 -21.07
C PHE A 192 -9.26 1.22 -20.77
N GLU A 193 -10.30 0.89 -21.55
CA GLU A 193 -11.00 -0.40 -21.70
C GLU A 193 -12.09 -0.69 -20.65
N THR A 194 -13.39 -0.68 -21.01
CA THR A 194 -14.02 -1.71 -21.86
C THR A 194 -15.32 -1.25 -22.56
N VAL A 195 -15.34 -0.12 -23.30
CA VAL A 195 -16.28 0.12 -24.43
C VAL A 195 -15.65 1.03 -25.49
N GLY A 196 -14.41 0.73 -25.89
CA GLY A 196 -13.59 1.59 -26.76
C GLY A 196 -13.34 2.98 -26.16
N THR A 197 -12.16 3.52 -26.25
CA THR A 197 -11.88 4.80 -25.58
C THR A 197 -12.20 5.99 -26.48
N TRP A 198 -12.34 7.19 -25.90
CA TRP A 198 -12.29 8.41 -26.71
C TRP A 198 -10.92 8.57 -27.38
N VAL A 199 -9.86 8.02 -26.77
CA VAL A 199 -8.53 8.01 -27.38
C VAL A 199 -8.53 7.14 -28.63
N GLU A 200 -9.08 5.93 -28.63
CA GLU A 200 -9.17 5.09 -29.84
C GLU A 200 -9.99 5.77 -30.95
N GLU A 201 -11.16 6.35 -30.64
CA GLU A 201 -11.96 7.03 -31.66
C GLU A 201 -11.22 8.23 -32.27
N VAL A 202 -10.52 9.01 -31.44
CA VAL A 202 -9.73 10.15 -31.91
C VAL A 202 -8.46 9.68 -32.63
N LEU A 203 -7.77 8.67 -32.12
CA LEU A 203 -6.55 8.12 -32.69
C LEU A 203 -6.83 7.43 -34.02
N ALA A 204 -7.92 6.68 -34.18
CA ALA A 204 -8.32 6.10 -35.47
C ALA A 204 -8.57 7.17 -36.54
N LEU A 205 -9.07 8.34 -36.15
CA LEU A 205 -9.30 9.47 -37.06
C LEU A 205 -8.00 10.21 -37.43
N ILE A 206 -7.04 10.28 -36.50
CA ILE A 206 -5.77 11.00 -36.69
C ILE A 206 -4.71 10.10 -37.34
N ALA A 207 -4.53 8.88 -36.85
CA ALA A 207 -3.51 7.93 -37.31
C ALA A 207 -3.68 7.50 -38.77
N GLY A 208 -4.89 7.57 -39.32
CA GLY A 208 -5.15 7.33 -40.74
C GLY A 208 -4.75 8.49 -41.67
N ARG A 209 -4.08 9.54 -41.15
CA ARG A 209 -3.77 10.77 -41.89
C ARG A 209 -2.29 11.11 -41.75
N ASN A 210 -1.70 11.55 -42.85
CA ASN A 210 -0.34 12.11 -42.88
C ASN A 210 -0.30 13.61 -42.59
N GLU A 211 -1.41 14.19 -42.13
CA GLU A 211 -1.53 15.63 -41.90
C GLU A 211 -2.24 15.92 -40.57
N PRO A 212 -1.85 17.00 -39.86
CA PRO A 212 -2.52 17.43 -38.64
C PRO A 212 -4.00 17.74 -38.86
N VAL A 213 -4.81 17.60 -37.81
CA VAL A 213 -6.26 17.83 -37.84
C VAL A 213 -6.66 19.00 -36.97
N THR A 214 -7.74 19.67 -37.33
CA THR A 214 -8.33 20.71 -36.49
C THR A 214 -9.32 20.12 -35.50
N LEU A 215 -9.49 20.78 -34.35
CA LEU A 215 -10.48 20.41 -33.35
C LEU A 215 -11.92 20.43 -33.90
N ASP A 216 -12.24 21.38 -34.80
CA ASP A 216 -13.53 21.43 -35.50
C ASP A 216 -13.76 20.22 -36.40
N TRP A 217 -12.73 19.78 -37.12
CA TRP A 217 -12.82 18.58 -37.96
C TRP A 217 -13.09 17.33 -37.13
N LEU A 218 -12.38 17.18 -35.99
CA LEU A 218 -12.62 16.09 -35.04
C LEU A 218 -14.07 16.12 -34.53
N TYR A 219 -14.61 17.29 -34.22
CA TYR A 219 -16.01 17.40 -33.84
C TYR A 219 -16.97 16.94 -34.94
N ARG A 220 -16.76 17.38 -36.18
CA ARG A 220 -17.63 16.97 -37.29
C ARG A 220 -17.61 15.45 -37.52
N LYS A 221 -16.44 14.81 -37.37
CA LYS A 221 -16.32 13.35 -37.53
C LYS A 221 -16.93 12.57 -36.38
N LEU A 222 -16.82 13.06 -35.15
CA LEU A 222 -17.30 12.34 -33.96
C LEU A 222 -18.77 12.60 -33.62
N ALA A 223 -19.39 13.69 -34.12
CA ALA A 223 -20.76 14.06 -33.77
C ALA A 223 -21.81 12.95 -34.03
N GLY A 224 -21.56 12.07 -35.00
CA GLY A 224 -22.42 10.94 -35.32
C GLY A 224 -22.14 9.65 -34.53
N SER A 225 -21.06 9.59 -33.74
CA SER A 225 -20.63 8.34 -33.08
C SER A 225 -21.60 7.92 -31.97
N PRO A 226 -21.74 6.60 -31.70
CA PRO A 226 -22.55 6.12 -30.58
C PRO A 226 -22.17 6.76 -29.24
N LYS A 227 -20.89 7.11 -29.04
CA LYS A 227 -20.42 7.82 -27.84
C LYS A 227 -20.85 9.27 -27.79
N ALA A 228 -20.77 10.00 -28.91
CA ALA A 228 -21.23 11.38 -28.97
C ALA A 228 -22.75 11.48 -28.72
N ARG A 229 -23.53 10.52 -29.23
CA ARG A 229 -24.98 10.46 -29.01
C ARG A 229 -25.38 10.21 -27.54
N ARG A 230 -24.56 9.45 -26.80
CA ARG A 230 -24.82 9.09 -25.39
C ARG A 230 -24.26 10.10 -24.37
N ASN A 231 -23.43 11.05 -24.80
CA ASN A 231 -22.76 11.99 -23.91
C ASN A 231 -22.97 13.43 -24.38
N PRO A 232 -23.81 14.26 -23.72
CA PRO A 232 -24.06 15.64 -24.14
C PRO A 232 -22.80 16.52 -24.06
N ASN A 233 -21.80 16.14 -23.27
CA ASN A 233 -20.55 16.86 -23.07
C ASN A 233 -19.37 16.27 -23.86
N TRP A 234 -19.64 15.46 -24.90
CA TRP A 234 -18.62 14.72 -25.62
C TRP A 234 -17.51 15.59 -26.24
N LYS A 235 -17.82 16.83 -26.68
CA LYS A 235 -16.81 17.78 -27.19
C LYS A 235 -15.76 18.16 -26.14
N ALA A 236 -16.18 18.28 -24.88
CA ALA A 236 -15.26 18.51 -23.77
C ALA A 236 -14.40 17.27 -23.51
N LYS A 237 -14.98 16.07 -23.67
CA LYS A 237 -14.24 14.81 -23.55
C LYS A 237 -13.17 14.65 -24.63
N VAL A 238 -13.46 15.04 -25.88
CA VAL A 238 -12.47 15.09 -26.97
C VAL A 238 -11.30 16.03 -26.64
N ARG A 239 -11.58 17.24 -26.11
CA ARG A 239 -10.51 18.17 -25.68
C ARG A 239 -9.64 17.58 -24.57
N GLN A 240 -10.28 16.96 -23.57
CA GLN A 240 -9.56 16.29 -22.48
C GLN A 240 -8.69 15.14 -23.00
N THR A 241 -9.22 14.36 -23.95
CA THR A 241 -8.51 13.26 -24.61
C THR A 241 -7.29 13.75 -25.39
N LEU A 242 -7.41 14.84 -26.14
CA LEU A 242 -6.29 15.43 -26.87
C LEU A 242 -5.19 15.96 -25.92
N GLN A 243 -5.57 16.53 -24.79
CA GLN A 243 -4.63 17.09 -23.81
C GLN A 243 -3.89 16.04 -22.97
N ARG A 244 -4.50 14.87 -22.74
CA ARG A 244 -3.99 13.84 -21.82
C ARG A 244 -3.54 12.55 -22.52
N GLY A 245 -3.88 12.40 -23.80
CA GLY A 245 -3.57 11.23 -24.61
C GLY A 245 -2.28 11.40 -25.42
N PRO A 246 -1.96 10.44 -26.29
CA PRO A 246 -0.76 10.45 -27.12
C PRO A 246 -0.91 11.39 -28.34
N PHE A 247 -1.19 12.67 -28.08
CA PHE A 247 -1.41 13.69 -29.12
C PHE A 247 -0.56 14.92 -28.84
N GLU A 248 -0.20 15.62 -29.90
CA GLU A 248 0.59 16.86 -29.85
C GLU A 248 -0.23 18.04 -30.37
N ALA A 249 -0.16 19.18 -29.68
CA ALA A 249 -0.79 20.42 -30.10
C ALA A 249 0.18 21.26 -30.93
N LEU A 250 -0.21 21.63 -32.15
CA LEU A 250 0.59 22.48 -33.04
C LEU A 250 0.21 23.97 -32.96
N GLY A 251 -0.68 24.34 -32.04
CA GLY A 251 -1.25 25.68 -31.91
C GLY A 251 -2.51 25.88 -32.76
N GLY A 252 -3.27 26.95 -32.48
CA GLY A 252 -4.49 27.29 -33.25
C GLY A 252 -5.62 26.24 -33.21
N GLY A 253 -5.62 25.32 -32.25
CA GLY A 253 -6.57 24.19 -32.19
C GLY A 253 -6.27 23.06 -33.18
N VAL A 254 -5.03 22.99 -33.67
CA VAL A 254 -4.51 21.94 -34.55
C VAL A 254 -3.78 20.88 -33.73
N TRP A 255 -4.00 19.61 -34.06
CA TRP A 255 -3.51 18.44 -33.33
C TRP A 255 -2.99 17.36 -34.27
N GLN A 256 -2.01 16.59 -33.83
CA GLN A 256 -1.52 15.39 -34.51
C GLN A 256 -1.27 14.26 -33.50
N ALA A 257 -1.04 13.04 -33.98
CA ALA A 257 -0.57 11.95 -33.13
C ALA A 257 0.87 12.24 -32.68
N ALA A 258 1.18 11.97 -31.42
CA ALA A 258 2.56 12.10 -30.95
C ALA A 258 3.44 11.03 -31.61
N THR A 259 4.59 11.42 -32.12
CA THR A 259 5.62 10.47 -32.59
C THR A 259 6.22 9.77 -31.37
N LEU A 260 6.22 8.42 -31.36
CA LEU A 260 6.91 7.62 -30.33
C LEU A 260 8.42 7.76 -30.41
#